data_AF-A0A9P0NP75-F1
#
_entry.id   AF-A0A9P0NP75-F1
#
_cell.length_a   1.000
_cell.length_b   1.000
_cell.length_c   1.000
_cell.angle_alpha   90.00
_cell.angle_beta   90.00
_cell.angle_gamma   90.00
#
_symmetry.space_group_name_H-M   'P 1'
#
loop_
_entity.id
_entity.type
_entity.pdbx_description
1 polymer ?
#
loop_
_entity_poly.entity_id
_entity_poly.type
_entity_poly.pdbx_seq_one_letter_code
_entity_poly.pdbx_strand_id
1 'polypeptide(L)'
;MNVYDSVVRGTQASRLILIEDSFLAKGQFLLHLISANRKSYDIHVLCYEHLVSKYQTLFPSLSNIHYHDCMSNILSLNLSMYETVSSIIEKSTRNIVIFIDSLSMYLLRTAFSKVYKELLDITSSDKFPKIVQFVAVIHNDITEVNQIEHLKNLCKTHVQVQSTNNPLFLNLRLEHKRSNGKCVVQKLKGELKSDCSFKLINDLPPQKIEEDKGIPTNLASFKLDLQDNEKKAKEELILPYTLVQNTSNTGGMIHYVPDEADDWDEEDPDDDLEI
;
A
#
# COMPACT_ATOMS: atom_id res chain seq x y z
N MET A 1 10.11 -10.71 12.36
CA MET A 1 11.08 -10.10 11.44
C MET A 1 10.71 -8.64 11.26
N ASN A 2 11.70 -7.74 11.32
CA ASN A 2 11.54 -6.30 11.11
C ASN A 2 11.07 -6.05 9.65
N VAL A 3 10.13 -5.11 9.40
CA VAL A 3 9.56 -4.86 8.06
C VAL A 3 10.64 -4.34 7.10
N TYR A 4 11.60 -3.58 7.61
CA TYR A 4 12.73 -3.12 6.82
C TYR A 4 13.61 -4.27 6.35
N ASP A 5 13.97 -5.19 7.25
CA ASP A 5 14.75 -6.37 6.89
C ASP A 5 14.04 -7.19 5.82
N SER A 6 12.71 -7.34 5.92
CA SER A 6 11.97 -8.14 4.93
C SER A 6 11.87 -7.44 3.58
N VAL A 7 11.76 -6.11 3.54
CA VAL A 7 11.79 -5.32 2.30
C VAL A 7 13.16 -5.40 1.62
N VAL A 8 14.24 -5.13 2.37
CA VAL A 8 15.60 -5.17 1.84
C VAL A 8 15.97 -6.59 1.39
N ARG A 9 15.71 -7.60 2.21
CA ARG A 9 16.00 -9.01 1.88
C ARG A 9 15.05 -9.62 0.84
N GLY A 10 13.90 -9.01 0.58
CA GLY A 10 12.93 -9.50 -0.41
C GLY A 10 12.05 -10.63 0.04
N THR A 11 11.97 -10.83 1.34
CA THR A 11 11.02 -11.76 1.93
C THR A 11 9.64 -11.12 2.09
N GLN A 12 9.53 -9.80 1.97
CA GLN A 12 8.25 -9.10 2.01
C GLN A 12 7.45 -9.32 0.71
N ALA A 13 6.26 -9.89 0.84
CA ALA A 13 5.31 -10.06 -0.26
C ALA A 13 4.68 -8.72 -0.68
N SER A 14 5.46 -7.86 -1.33
CA SER A 14 4.98 -6.63 -1.98
C SER A 14 5.45 -6.57 -3.41
N ARG A 15 4.48 -6.58 -4.32
CA ARG A 15 4.72 -6.50 -5.76
C ARG A 15 5.12 -5.10 -6.20
N LEU A 16 4.49 -4.06 -5.63
CA LEU A 16 4.89 -2.67 -5.81
C LEU A 16 5.44 -2.11 -4.50
N ILE A 17 6.63 -1.50 -4.57
CA ILE A 17 7.25 -0.76 -3.47
C ILE A 17 7.49 0.66 -3.96
N LEU A 18 6.96 1.64 -3.23
CA LEU A 18 7.18 3.05 -3.51
C LEU A 18 8.16 3.64 -2.50
N ILE A 19 9.27 4.20 -2.99
CA ILE A 19 10.27 4.90 -2.19
C ILE A 19 10.04 6.39 -2.41
N GLU A 20 9.53 7.09 -1.40
CA GLU A 20 9.39 8.53 -1.42
C GLU A 20 10.62 9.18 -0.81
N ASP A 21 11.25 10.07 -1.56
CA ASP A 21 12.50 10.72 -1.19
C ASP A 21 12.43 12.22 -1.52
N SER A 22 13.54 12.94 -1.34
CA SER A 22 13.64 14.36 -1.71
C SER A 22 15.04 14.70 -2.20
N PHE A 23 15.24 15.92 -2.72
CA PHE A 23 16.57 16.40 -3.07
C PHE A 23 17.58 16.30 -1.91
N LEU A 24 17.15 16.56 -0.67
CA LEU A 24 18.01 16.52 0.52
C LEU A 24 18.25 15.10 1.05
N ALA A 25 17.39 14.15 0.69
CA ALA A 25 17.41 12.79 1.20
C ALA A 25 17.07 11.82 0.06
N LYS A 26 18.09 11.48 -0.73
CA LYS A 26 17.96 10.64 -1.93
C LYS A 26 17.67 9.18 -1.57
N GLY A 27 16.70 8.57 -2.24
CA GLY A 27 16.21 7.22 -1.98
C GLY A 27 16.86 6.13 -2.83
N GLN A 28 17.67 6.49 -3.84
CA GLN A 28 18.27 5.55 -4.79
C GLN A 28 19.20 4.53 -4.11
N PHE A 29 19.78 4.83 -2.95
CA PHE A 29 20.58 3.86 -2.19
C PHE A 29 19.75 2.63 -1.78
N LEU A 30 18.44 2.76 -1.58
CA LEU A 30 17.57 1.62 -1.28
C LEU A 30 17.46 0.69 -2.49
N LEU A 31 17.48 1.20 -3.72
CA LEU A 31 17.56 0.35 -4.91
C LEU A 31 18.85 -0.48 -4.89
N HIS A 32 19.98 0.13 -4.54
CA HIS A 32 21.26 -0.58 -4.37
C HIS A 32 21.14 -1.70 -3.33
N LEU A 33 20.64 -1.39 -2.13
CA LEU A 33 20.50 -2.38 -1.05
C LEU A 33 19.56 -3.53 -1.41
N ILE A 34 18.43 -3.22 -2.06
CA ILE A 34 17.49 -4.24 -2.54
C ILE A 34 18.16 -5.10 -3.61
N SER A 35 18.88 -4.50 -4.56
CA SER A 35 19.56 -5.22 -5.65
C SER A 35 20.55 -6.28 -5.14
N ALA A 36 21.34 -5.94 -4.11
CA ALA A 36 22.34 -6.82 -3.53
C ALA A 36 21.73 -8.10 -2.94
N ASN A 37 20.44 -8.05 -2.60
CA ASN A 37 19.65 -9.14 -2.04
C ASN A 37 18.72 -9.82 -3.08
N ARG A 38 18.88 -9.56 -4.39
CA ARG A 38 18.06 -10.15 -5.48
C ARG A 38 18.89 -10.88 -6.54
N LYS A 39 20.00 -11.51 -6.14
CA LYS A 39 20.94 -12.20 -7.05
C LYS A 39 20.31 -13.34 -7.89
N SER A 40 19.16 -13.87 -7.47
CA SER A 40 18.46 -14.96 -8.16
C SER A 40 17.59 -14.51 -9.34
N TYR A 41 17.31 -13.21 -9.45
CA TYR A 41 16.41 -12.60 -10.44
C TYR A 41 17.19 -11.74 -11.42
N ASP A 42 16.67 -11.56 -12.62
CA ASP A 42 17.20 -10.54 -13.52
C ASP A 42 16.62 -9.18 -13.10
N ILE A 43 17.50 -8.21 -12.88
CA ILE A 43 17.14 -6.87 -12.38
C ILE A 43 17.20 -5.91 -13.55
N HIS A 44 16.09 -5.25 -13.86
CA HIS A 44 16.00 -4.27 -14.92
C HIS A 44 15.83 -2.87 -14.30
N VAL A 45 16.80 -1.99 -14.52
CA VAL A 45 16.78 -0.61 -14.02
C VAL A 45 16.39 0.32 -15.17
N LEU A 46 15.22 0.96 -15.04
CA LEU A 46 14.73 1.98 -15.95
C LEU A 46 15.24 3.35 -15.46
N CYS A 47 16.11 3.97 -16.24
CA CYS A 47 16.81 5.18 -15.88
C CYS A 47 16.14 6.40 -16.53
N TYR A 48 15.31 7.13 -15.78
CA TYR A 48 14.58 8.34 -16.18
C TYR A 48 15.22 9.65 -15.70
N GLU A 49 16.04 9.64 -14.65
CA GLU A 49 16.71 10.83 -14.11
C GLU A 49 18.22 10.81 -14.34
N HIS A 50 18.85 9.64 -14.19
CA HIS A 50 20.31 9.53 -14.22
C HIS A 50 20.83 8.74 -15.41
N LEU A 51 22.02 9.12 -15.89
CA LEU A 51 22.73 8.36 -16.92
C LEU A 51 23.06 6.95 -16.43
N VAL A 52 22.96 5.97 -17.34
CA VAL A 52 23.31 4.56 -17.08
C VAL A 52 24.73 4.41 -16.50
N SER A 53 25.69 5.21 -16.98
CA SER A 53 27.07 5.20 -16.49
C SER A 53 27.19 5.53 -14.99
N LYS A 54 26.31 6.39 -14.46
CA LYS A 54 26.26 6.70 -13.02
C LYS A 54 25.77 5.51 -12.21
N TYR A 55 24.83 4.73 -12.75
CA TYR A 55 24.33 3.55 -12.03
C TYR A 55 25.25 2.35 -12.12
N GLN A 56 26.00 2.21 -13.21
CA GLN A 56 27.03 1.18 -13.32
C GLN A 56 28.13 1.30 -12.25
N THR A 57 28.36 2.50 -11.71
CA THR A 57 29.30 2.71 -10.59
C THR A 57 28.62 2.58 -9.22
N LEU A 58 27.32 2.86 -9.12
CA LEU A 58 26.57 2.84 -7.85
C LEU A 58 26.07 1.45 -7.48
N PHE A 59 25.61 0.65 -8.43
CA PHE A 59 25.20 -0.72 -8.18
C PHE A 59 26.43 -1.64 -8.14
N PRO A 60 26.39 -2.75 -7.39
CA PRO A 60 27.48 -3.71 -7.44
C PRO A 60 27.59 -4.26 -8.87
N SER A 61 28.80 -4.65 -9.29
CA SER A 61 29.10 -5.21 -10.62
C SER A 61 28.45 -6.59 -10.79
N LEU A 62 27.13 -6.62 -10.80
CA LEU A 62 26.29 -7.80 -10.86
C LEU A 62 25.91 -8.04 -12.32
N SER A 63 26.22 -9.24 -12.82
CA SER A 63 25.95 -9.62 -14.21
C SER A 63 24.46 -9.73 -14.53
N ASN A 64 23.61 -9.87 -13.51
CA ASN A 64 22.16 -9.97 -13.64
C ASN A 64 21.44 -8.60 -13.62
N ILE A 65 22.17 -7.47 -13.66
CA ILE A 65 21.57 -6.13 -13.75
C ILE A 65 21.65 -5.62 -15.18
N HIS A 66 20.50 -5.25 -15.74
CA HIS A 66 20.33 -4.67 -17.05
C HIS A 66 19.82 -3.24 -16.93
N TYR A 67 20.53 -2.28 -17.51
CA TYR A 67 20.14 -0.87 -17.48
C TYR A 67 19.47 -0.48 -18.79
N HIS A 68 18.41 0.32 -18.68
CA HIS A 68 17.65 0.85 -19.81
C HIS A 68 17.70 2.36 -19.71
N ASP A 69 18.35 3.01 -20.69
CA ASP A 69 18.33 4.46 -20.80
C ASP A 69 16.93 4.90 -21.25
N CYS A 70 16.09 5.30 -20.29
CA CYS A 70 14.77 5.84 -20.58
C CYS A 70 14.81 7.37 -20.71
N MET A 71 15.79 8.03 -20.09
CA MET A 71 15.97 9.47 -20.10
C MET A 71 16.19 10.00 -21.52
N SER A 72 17.14 9.40 -22.26
CA SER A 72 17.44 9.80 -23.64
C SER A 72 16.40 9.25 -24.62
N ASN A 73 15.92 8.03 -24.40
CA ASN A 73 14.99 7.33 -25.30
C ASN A 73 13.57 7.91 -25.27
N ILE A 74 13.18 8.58 -24.19
CA ILE A 74 11.90 9.31 -24.13
C ILE A 74 11.78 10.33 -25.27
N LEU A 75 12.86 11.00 -25.64
CA LEU A 75 12.85 12.03 -26.68
C LEU A 75 12.91 11.44 -28.09
N SER A 76 13.50 10.26 -28.27
CA SER A 76 13.78 9.66 -29.58
C SER A 76 12.76 8.60 -30.01
N LEU A 77 12.20 7.84 -29.08
CA LEU A 77 11.37 6.66 -29.36
C LEU A 77 9.93 6.77 -28.83
N ASN A 78 9.62 7.77 -27.98
CA ASN A 78 8.30 7.97 -27.35
C ASN A 78 7.70 6.71 -26.68
N LEU A 79 8.54 5.77 -26.26
CA LEU A 79 8.08 4.54 -25.60
C LEU A 79 7.58 4.85 -24.20
N SER A 80 6.39 4.36 -23.89
CA SER A 80 5.83 4.36 -22.54
C SER A 80 6.59 3.40 -21.62
N MET A 81 6.40 3.56 -20.32
CA MET A 81 6.90 2.62 -19.33
C MET A 81 6.29 1.24 -19.56
N TYR A 82 4.98 1.17 -19.87
CA TYR A 82 4.32 -0.08 -20.23
C TYR A 82 4.97 -0.82 -21.41
N GLU A 83 5.24 -0.12 -22.52
CA GLU A 83 5.86 -0.73 -23.70
C GLU A 83 7.29 -1.20 -23.42
N THR A 84 8.05 -0.39 -22.66
CA THR A 84 9.42 -0.73 -22.24
C THR A 84 9.43 -2.02 -21.41
N VAL A 85 8.53 -2.10 -20.41
CA VAL A 85 8.39 -3.28 -19.54
C VAL A 85 7.91 -4.50 -20.33
N SER A 86 6.98 -4.31 -21.27
CA SER A 86 6.49 -5.39 -22.14
C SER A 86 7.61 -5.97 -22.99
N SER A 87 8.43 -5.13 -23.63
CA SER A 87 9.58 -5.58 -24.43
C SER A 87 10.63 -6.32 -23.61
N ILE A 88 10.84 -5.90 -22.36
CA ILE A 88 11.73 -6.61 -21.43
C ILE A 88 11.21 -8.03 -21.19
N ILE A 89 9.93 -8.17 -20.86
CA ILE A 89 9.31 -9.44 -20.47
C ILE A 89 9.25 -10.47 -21.60
N GLU A 90 9.06 -10.00 -22.83
CA GLU A 90 9.14 -10.82 -24.03
C GLU A 90 10.53 -11.45 -24.21
N LYS A 91 11.59 -10.72 -23.84
CA LYS A 91 12.99 -11.16 -23.95
C LYS A 91 13.46 -11.94 -22.73
N SER A 92 12.83 -11.74 -21.57
CA SER A 92 13.23 -12.39 -20.32
C SER A 92 12.78 -13.85 -20.26
N THR A 93 13.72 -14.75 -19.94
CA THR A 93 13.43 -16.17 -19.68
C THR A 93 13.23 -16.48 -18.19
N ARG A 94 13.65 -15.57 -17.31
CA ARG A 94 13.59 -15.71 -15.85
C ARG A 94 12.56 -14.76 -15.25
N ASN A 95 12.31 -14.97 -13.96
CA ASN A 95 11.60 -14.01 -13.12
C ASN A 95 12.44 -12.75 -12.94
N ILE A 96 11.79 -11.60 -13.05
CA ILE A 96 12.46 -10.30 -13.09
C ILE A 96 12.05 -9.37 -11.94
N VAL A 97 12.94 -8.46 -11.60
CA VAL A 97 12.69 -7.33 -10.71
C VAL A 97 12.92 -6.04 -11.48
N ILE A 98 11.99 -5.10 -11.39
CA ILE A 98 12.07 -3.83 -12.11
C ILE A 98 12.30 -2.70 -11.12
N PHE A 99 13.32 -1.89 -11.37
CA PHE A 99 13.61 -0.67 -10.63
C PHE A 99 13.39 0.55 -11.51
N ILE A 100 12.73 1.57 -10.96
CA ILE A 100 12.60 2.89 -11.56
C ILE A 100 13.36 3.87 -10.67
N ASP A 101 14.36 4.52 -11.26
CA ASP A 101 15.20 5.46 -10.52
C ASP A 101 14.49 6.78 -10.16
N SER A 102 13.54 7.21 -10.98
CA SER A 102 12.71 8.39 -10.75
C SER A 102 11.40 8.32 -11.54
N LEU A 103 10.34 7.93 -10.85
CA LEU A 103 8.98 7.98 -11.37
C LEU A 103 8.51 9.43 -11.56
N SER A 104 9.02 10.36 -10.74
CA SER A 104 8.73 11.79 -10.87
C SER A 104 9.14 12.35 -12.23
N MET A 105 10.32 11.96 -12.76
CA MET A 105 10.74 12.39 -14.09
C MET A 105 9.82 11.86 -15.20
N TYR A 106 9.26 10.67 -15.02
CA TYR A 106 8.27 10.12 -15.95
C TYR A 106 6.92 10.85 -15.85
N LEU A 107 6.48 11.17 -14.64
CA LEU A 107 5.25 11.93 -14.35
C LEU A 107 5.28 13.36 -14.89
N LEU A 108 6.45 14.00 -14.95
CA LEU A 108 6.59 15.34 -15.55
C LEU A 108 6.26 15.38 -17.05
N ARG A 109 6.31 14.22 -17.73
CA ARG A 109 6.14 14.12 -19.19
C ARG A 109 4.88 13.36 -19.58
N THR A 110 4.25 12.67 -18.63
CA THR A 110 3.13 11.77 -18.87
C THR A 110 2.00 12.10 -17.91
N ALA A 111 0.78 12.24 -18.42
CA ALA A 111 -0.38 12.51 -17.58
C ALA A 111 -0.53 11.46 -16.46
N PHE A 112 -0.82 11.93 -15.25
CA PHE A 112 -0.92 11.08 -14.06
C PHE A 112 -1.86 9.88 -14.26
N SER A 113 -3.01 10.07 -14.90
CA SER A 113 -3.98 9.00 -15.19
C SER A 113 -3.38 7.88 -16.04
N LYS A 114 -2.54 8.22 -17.02
CA LYS A 114 -1.82 7.24 -17.84
C LYS A 114 -0.79 6.49 -16.99
N VAL A 115 0.05 7.21 -16.22
CA VAL A 115 1.06 6.58 -15.34
C VAL A 115 0.40 5.65 -14.31
N TYR A 116 -0.69 6.08 -13.70
CA TYR A 116 -1.45 5.29 -12.73
C TYR A 116 -1.96 3.99 -13.35
N LYS A 117 -2.55 4.07 -14.55
CA LYS A 117 -3.03 2.88 -15.29
C LYS A 117 -1.88 1.95 -15.67
N GLU A 118 -0.77 2.49 -16.15
CA GLU A 118 0.41 1.70 -16.49
C GLU A 118 0.98 0.97 -15.28
N LEU A 119 1.08 1.64 -14.12
CA LEU A 119 1.51 1.00 -12.87
C LEU A 119 0.53 -0.07 -12.43
N LEU A 120 -0.77 0.19 -12.47
CA LEU A 120 -1.80 -0.80 -12.13
C LEU A 120 -1.69 -2.04 -13.02
N ASP A 121 -1.50 -1.84 -14.33
CA ASP A 121 -1.37 -2.93 -15.29
C ASP A 121 -0.07 -3.70 -15.12
N ILE A 122 1.07 -3.02 -15.00
CA ILE A 122 2.41 -3.64 -14.80
C ILE A 122 2.45 -4.42 -13.48
N THR A 123 1.78 -3.91 -12.45
CA THR A 123 1.72 -4.55 -11.13
C THR A 123 0.62 -5.59 -11.02
N SER A 124 -0.17 -5.85 -12.06
CA SER A 124 -1.06 -7.02 -12.11
C SER A 124 -0.27 -8.30 -12.38
N SER A 125 -0.50 -9.33 -11.55
CA SER A 125 0.10 -10.67 -11.76
C SER A 125 -0.42 -11.35 -13.02
N ASP A 126 -1.65 -11.04 -13.42
CA ASP A 126 -2.33 -11.71 -14.54
C ASP A 126 -1.75 -11.22 -15.87
N LYS A 127 -1.45 -9.92 -15.97
CA LYS A 127 -0.83 -9.33 -17.15
C LYS A 127 0.67 -9.61 -17.23
N PHE A 128 1.38 -9.59 -16.09
CA PHE A 128 2.84 -9.68 -16.07
C PHE A 128 3.36 -10.70 -15.03
N PRO A 129 3.12 -12.01 -15.21
CA PRO A 129 3.43 -13.02 -14.19
C PRO A 129 4.92 -13.14 -13.86
N LYS A 130 5.82 -12.80 -14.79
CA LYS A 130 7.29 -12.88 -14.59
C LYS A 130 7.85 -11.77 -13.71
N ILE A 131 7.15 -10.63 -13.55
CA ILE A 131 7.60 -9.58 -12.63
C ILE A 131 7.37 -10.09 -11.22
N VAL A 132 8.40 -10.15 -10.39
CA VAL A 132 8.26 -10.52 -8.97
C VAL A 132 8.04 -9.27 -8.12
N GLN A 133 8.76 -8.21 -8.46
CA GLN A 133 8.75 -6.98 -7.70
C GLN A 133 9.08 -5.78 -8.60
N PHE A 134 8.41 -4.67 -8.31
CA PHE A 134 8.54 -3.39 -8.97
C PHE A 134 8.82 -2.35 -7.89
N VAL A 135 9.96 -1.68 -7.97
CA VAL A 135 10.38 -0.68 -6.97
C VAL A 135 10.60 0.64 -7.68
N ALA A 136 9.88 1.68 -7.27
CA ALA A 136 9.96 3.00 -7.88
C ALA A 136 10.31 4.06 -6.85
N VAL A 137 11.22 4.97 -7.22
CA VAL A 137 11.56 6.16 -6.42
C VAL A 137 10.71 7.34 -6.91
N ILE A 138 10.18 8.13 -5.97
CA ILE A 138 9.36 9.31 -6.23
C ILE A 138 9.84 10.47 -5.35
N HIS A 139 10.09 11.62 -5.98
CA HIS A 139 10.60 12.83 -5.36
C HIS A 139 9.43 13.70 -4.87
N ASN A 140 9.32 13.87 -3.55
CA ASN A 140 8.22 14.62 -2.92
C ASN A 140 8.31 16.15 -3.11
N ASP A 141 9.47 16.64 -3.51
CA ASP A 141 9.74 18.03 -3.86
C ASP A 141 9.37 18.38 -5.30
N ILE A 142 9.06 17.37 -6.12
CA ILE A 142 8.69 17.54 -7.54
C ILE A 142 7.25 17.08 -7.78
N THR A 143 6.82 15.99 -7.14
CA THR A 143 5.51 15.40 -7.38
C THR A 143 4.46 15.90 -6.39
N GLU A 144 3.26 16.21 -6.91
CA GLU A 144 2.14 16.69 -6.10
C GLU A 144 1.75 15.68 -5.01
N VAL A 145 1.41 16.19 -3.83
CA VAL A 145 1.05 15.38 -2.66
C VAL A 145 -0.10 14.42 -2.97
N ASN A 146 -1.16 14.89 -3.62
CA ASN A 146 -2.33 14.08 -3.97
C ASN A 146 -1.95 12.91 -4.92
N GLN A 147 -1.03 13.15 -5.86
CA GLN A 147 -0.56 12.11 -6.78
C GLN A 147 0.21 11.03 -6.01
N ILE A 148 1.07 11.43 -5.07
CA ILE A 148 1.80 10.49 -4.20
C ILE A 148 0.82 9.67 -3.35
N GLU A 149 -0.20 10.28 -2.78
CA GLU A 149 -1.25 9.59 -2.00
C GLU A 149 -2.02 8.57 -2.84
N HIS A 150 -2.42 8.94 -4.06
CA HIS A 150 -3.06 7.99 -4.97
C HIS A 150 -2.13 6.82 -5.33
N LEU A 151 -0.84 7.05 -5.56
CA LEU A 151 0.13 5.98 -5.81
C LEU A 151 0.35 5.07 -4.60
N LYS A 152 0.27 5.61 -3.37
CA LYS A 152 0.30 4.84 -2.12
C LYS A 152 -0.86 3.85 -2.01
N ASN A 153 -1.97 4.08 -2.71
CA ASN A 153 -3.09 3.14 -2.75
C ASN A 153 -2.79 1.90 -3.61
N LEU A 154 -1.90 2.01 -4.59
CA LEU A 154 -1.48 0.88 -5.42
C LEU A 154 -0.46 -0.03 -4.72
N CYS A 155 0.38 0.53 -3.85
CA CYS A 155 1.44 -0.23 -3.19
C CYS A 155 1.00 -0.78 -1.82
N LYS A 156 1.52 -1.95 -1.45
CA LYS A 156 1.44 -2.45 -0.07
C LYS A 156 2.54 -1.91 0.81
N THR A 157 3.68 -1.55 0.24
CA THR A 157 4.85 -1.04 0.96
C THR A 157 5.24 0.33 0.44
N HIS A 158 5.31 1.29 1.36
CA HIS A 158 5.83 2.63 1.13
C HIS A 158 7.01 2.89 2.06
N VAL A 159 8.06 3.51 1.56
CA VAL A 159 9.27 3.88 2.30
C VAL A 159 9.49 5.37 2.12
N GLN A 160 9.35 6.15 3.18
CA GLN A 160 9.70 7.57 3.15
C GLN A 160 11.12 7.78 3.68
N VAL A 161 11.95 8.49 2.92
CA VAL A 161 13.32 8.85 3.27
C VAL A 161 13.35 10.32 3.69
N GLN A 162 13.88 10.60 4.87
CA GLN A 162 13.93 11.94 5.44
C GLN A 162 15.36 12.29 5.85
N SER A 163 15.78 13.51 5.50
CA SER A 163 17.07 14.04 5.93
C SER A 163 17.06 14.34 7.43
N THR A 164 18.25 14.39 8.00
CA THR A 164 18.46 14.94 9.33
C THR A 164 19.39 16.15 9.25
N ASN A 165 19.68 16.79 10.39
CA ASN A 165 20.65 17.88 10.46
C ASN A 165 22.05 17.48 9.95
N ASN A 166 22.36 16.17 9.96
CA ASN A 166 23.58 15.64 9.36
C ASN A 166 23.21 14.85 8.09
N PRO A 167 23.73 15.21 6.91
CA PRO A 167 23.38 14.56 5.65
C PRO A 167 23.80 13.09 5.57
N LEU A 168 24.73 12.64 6.42
CA LEU A 168 25.12 11.23 6.51
C LEU A 168 24.09 10.38 7.26
N PHE A 169 23.18 11.00 8.03
CA PHE A 169 22.17 10.29 8.79
C PHE A 169 20.80 10.52 8.17
N LEU A 170 20.08 9.43 7.93
CA LEU A 170 18.74 9.45 7.37
C LEU A 170 17.75 8.79 8.34
N ASN A 171 16.53 9.33 8.36
CA ASN A 171 15.39 8.68 8.97
C ASN A 171 14.58 7.97 7.87
N LEU A 172 14.18 6.73 8.13
CA LEU A 172 13.28 5.98 7.26
C LEU A 172 11.96 5.75 7.98
N ARG A 173 10.86 6.07 7.33
CA ARG A 173 9.52 5.68 7.76
C ARG A 173 8.98 4.66 6.77
N LEU A 174 8.91 3.41 7.21
CA LEU A 174 8.29 2.32 6.46
C LEU A 174 6.83 2.17 6.86
N GLU A 175 5.97 2.03 5.86
CA GLU A 175 4.57 1.69 6.03
C GLU A 175 4.25 0.44 5.19
N HIS A 176 3.66 -0.57 5.82
CA HIS A 176 3.30 -1.81 5.14
C HIS A 176 1.89 -2.28 5.49
N LYS A 177 1.05 -2.44 4.44
CA LYS A 177 -0.30 -3.00 4.50
C LYS A 177 -0.23 -4.53 4.45
N ARG A 178 -0.52 -5.18 5.58
CA ARG A 178 -0.56 -6.64 5.69
C ARG A 178 -1.79 -7.21 4.96
N SER A 179 -1.77 -8.52 4.70
CA SER A 179 -2.91 -9.23 4.11
C SER A 179 -4.20 -9.15 4.92
N ASN A 180 -4.09 -8.99 6.25
CA ASN A 180 -5.24 -8.84 7.15
C ASN A 180 -5.78 -7.40 7.25
N GLY A 181 -5.41 -6.53 6.30
CA GLY A 181 -5.80 -5.11 6.28
C GLY A 181 -5.00 -4.20 7.22
N LYS A 182 -4.34 -4.73 8.24
CA LYS A 182 -3.61 -3.91 9.22
C LYS A 182 -2.37 -3.25 8.60
N CYS A 183 -2.21 -1.95 8.86
CA CYS A 183 -0.99 -1.22 8.52
C CYS A 183 0.04 -1.29 9.66
N VAL A 184 1.29 -1.58 9.32
CA VAL A 184 2.42 -1.49 10.26
C VAL A 184 3.31 -0.34 9.84
N VAL A 185 3.64 0.51 10.82
CA VAL A 185 4.57 1.61 10.61
C VAL A 185 5.81 1.41 11.45
N GLN A 186 6.96 1.64 10.81
CA GLN A 186 8.25 1.49 11.43
C GLN A 186 9.13 2.69 11.12
N LYS A 187 9.73 3.27 12.17
CA LYS A 187 10.64 4.40 12.06
C LYS A 187 12.05 3.95 12.41
N LEU A 188 12.98 4.18 11.49
CA LEU A 188 14.37 3.75 11.61
C LEU A 188 15.28 4.95 11.43
N LYS A 189 16.44 4.91 12.08
CA LYS A 189 17.52 5.87 11.87
C LYS A 189 18.79 5.13 11.53
N GLY A 190 19.48 5.55 10.47
CA GLY A 190 20.73 4.95 10.06
C GLY A 190 21.69 5.95 9.43
N GLU A 191 22.93 5.50 9.30
CA GLU A 191 24.02 6.21 8.65
C GLU A 191 24.21 5.65 7.24
N LEU A 192 24.18 6.54 6.25
CA LEU A 192 24.52 6.26 4.86
C LEU A 192 26.03 6.47 4.69
N LYS A 193 26.74 5.40 4.33
CA LYS A 193 28.18 5.43 4.06
C LYS A 193 28.46 5.74 2.60
N SER A 194 29.72 6.08 2.32
CA SER A 194 30.22 6.39 0.97
C SER A 194 30.11 5.23 -0.02
N ASP A 195 30.07 3.99 0.45
CA ASP A 195 29.86 2.78 -0.35
C ASP A 195 28.38 2.48 -0.61
N CYS A 196 27.48 3.44 -0.36
CA CYS A 196 26.02 3.28 -0.43
C CYS A 196 25.45 2.24 0.55
N SER A 197 26.24 1.77 1.52
CA SER A 197 25.73 0.92 2.60
C SER A 197 24.97 1.77 3.62
N PHE A 198 23.88 1.22 4.15
CA PHE A 198 23.08 1.86 5.18
C PHE A 198 23.19 1.07 6.48
N LYS A 199 23.75 1.69 7.52
CA LYS A 199 23.91 1.08 8.84
C LYS A 199 22.86 1.62 9.80
N LEU A 200 21.98 0.75 10.27
CA LEU A 200 20.99 1.08 11.31
C LEU A 200 21.70 1.42 12.63
N ILE A 201 21.26 2.51 13.26
CA ILE A 201 21.81 2.99 14.53
C ILE A 201 20.85 2.69 15.68
N ASN A 202 19.55 2.89 15.46
CA ASN A 202 18.50 2.58 16.43
C ASN A 202 17.27 2.04 15.69
N ASP A 203 16.95 0.78 15.92
CA ASP A 203 15.65 0.20 15.59
C ASP A 203 14.68 0.56 16.72
N LEU A 204 13.87 1.61 16.55
CA LEU A 204 12.68 1.70 17.40
C LEU A 204 11.76 0.52 17.04
N PRO A 205 11.19 -0.18 18.04
CA PRO A 205 10.28 -1.28 17.77
C PRO A 205 9.11 -0.80 16.90
N PRO A 206 8.64 -1.61 15.93
CA PRO A 206 7.57 -1.24 15.02
C PRO A 206 6.33 -0.87 15.84
N GLN A 207 5.86 0.37 15.66
CA GLN A 207 4.66 0.84 16.31
C GLN A 207 3.48 0.31 15.50
N LYS A 208 2.68 -0.58 16.09
CA LYS A 208 1.37 -0.90 15.51
C LYS A 208 0.55 0.38 15.60
N ILE A 209 0.14 0.91 14.46
CA ILE A 209 -0.98 1.84 14.44
C ILE A 209 -2.18 0.93 14.71
N GLU A 210 -2.62 0.88 15.96
CA GLU A 210 -4.04 0.62 16.20
C GLU A 210 -4.74 1.76 15.47
N GLU A 211 -5.59 1.41 14.50
CA GLU A 211 -6.53 2.38 13.94
C GLU A 211 -7.08 3.16 15.12
N ASP A 212 -6.93 4.48 15.07
CA ASP A 212 -7.62 5.33 16.01
C ASP A 212 -9.10 4.92 15.87
N LYS A 213 -9.61 4.23 16.89
CA LYS A 213 -11.04 3.97 17.06
C LYS A 213 -11.78 5.28 17.33
N GLY A 214 -11.18 6.43 17.07
CA GLY A 214 -11.85 7.59 16.53
C GLY A 214 -12.60 7.23 15.24
N ILE A 215 -13.69 6.47 15.36
CA ILE A 215 -14.88 6.72 14.56
C ILE A 215 -15.00 8.25 14.56
N PRO A 216 -15.01 8.93 13.41
CA PRO A 216 -15.23 10.35 13.39
C PRO A 216 -16.65 10.60 13.88
N THR A 217 -16.80 10.75 15.18
CA THR A 217 -18.04 11.01 15.89
C THR A 217 -18.69 12.32 15.39
N ASN A 218 -17.90 13.15 14.70
CA ASN A 218 -18.33 14.37 14.03
C ASN A 218 -18.65 14.25 12.53
N LEU A 219 -18.42 13.10 11.87
CA LEU A 219 -18.75 12.89 10.44
C LEU A 219 -19.90 11.89 10.23
N ALA A 220 -20.29 11.14 11.25
CA ALA A 220 -21.49 10.32 11.18
C ALA A 220 -22.72 11.22 11.33
N SER A 221 -23.55 11.32 10.28
CA SER A 221 -24.89 11.93 10.36
C SER A 221 -25.83 11.17 11.31
N PHE A 222 -25.39 10.00 11.78
CA PHE A 222 -26.10 9.11 12.68
C PHE A 222 -25.24 8.89 13.92
N LYS A 223 -25.73 9.39 15.05
CA LYS A 223 -25.12 9.18 16.36
C LYS A 223 -25.45 7.75 16.81
N LEU A 224 -24.46 6.85 16.77
CA LEU A 224 -24.64 5.43 17.11
C LEU A 224 -24.65 5.19 18.63
N ASP A 225 -24.06 6.10 19.41
CA ASP A 225 -23.99 6.01 20.87
C ASP A 225 -25.05 6.91 21.53
N LEU A 226 -25.80 6.35 22.47
CA LEU A 226 -26.70 7.10 23.35
C LEU A 226 -25.90 7.72 24.50
N GLN A 227 -26.11 9.00 24.77
CA GLN A 227 -25.61 9.63 26.00
C GLN A 227 -26.36 9.07 27.22
N ASP A 228 -25.74 9.14 28.39
CA ASP A 228 -26.30 8.61 29.64
C ASP A 228 -27.71 9.15 29.94
N ASN A 229 -27.99 10.41 29.57
CA ASN A 229 -29.33 10.99 29.70
C ASN A 229 -30.34 10.40 28.70
N GLU A 230 -29.93 10.12 27.47
CA GLU A 230 -30.78 9.49 26.44
C GLU A 230 -31.08 8.03 26.82
N LYS A 231 -30.09 7.34 27.41
CA LYS A 231 -30.24 5.98 27.92
C LYS A 231 -31.24 5.92 29.09
N LYS A 232 -31.12 6.84 30.05
CA LYS A 232 -32.10 6.98 31.15
C LYS A 232 -33.51 7.30 30.63
N ALA A 233 -33.63 8.23 29.68
CA ALA A 233 -34.93 8.57 29.10
C ALA A 233 -35.57 7.37 28.37
N LYS A 234 -34.77 6.53 27.70
CA LYS A 234 -35.24 5.29 27.08
C LYS A 234 -35.72 4.27 28.13
N GLU A 235 -35.00 4.13 29.23
CA GLU A 235 -35.35 3.20 30.32
C GLU A 235 -36.59 3.66 31.11
N GLU A 236 -36.78 4.96 31.28
CA GLU A 236 -37.95 5.56 31.95
C GLU A 236 -39.19 5.63 31.04
N LEU A 237 -39.02 5.47 29.73
CA LEU A 237 -40.12 5.53 28.77
C LEU A 237 -40.96 4.24 28.84
N ILE A 238 -42.07 4.31 29.57
CA ILE A 238 -43.09 3.26 29.57
C ILE A 238 -43.90 3.39 28.28
N LEU A 239 -43.79 2.40 27.39
CA LEU A 239 -44.50 2.39 26.12
C LEU A 239 -46.02 2.23 26.37
N PRO A 240 -46.89 2.98 25.67
CA PRO A 240 -48.34 2.99 25.97
C PRO A 240 -49.00 1.60 26.00
N TYR A 241 -48.52 0.64 25.21
CA TYR A 241 -49.06 -0.72 25.18
C TYR A 241 -48.71 -1.57 26.41
N THR A 242 -47.62 -1.23 27.13
CA THR A 242 -47.26 -1.93 28.39
C THR A 242 -48.20 -1.57 29.55
N LEU A 243 -48.93 -0.45 29.47
CA LEU A 243 -49.99 -0.11 30.44
C LEU A 243 -51.19 -1.06 30.36
N VAL A 244 -51.44 -1.64 29.17
CA VAL A 244 -52.56 -2.57 28.94
C VAL A 244 -52.31 -3.92 29.63
N GLN A 245 -51.05 -4.31 29.81
CA GLN A 245 -50.69 -5.58 30.46
C GLN A 245 -50.75 -5.54 31.99
N ASN A 246 -50.66 -4.36 32.61
CA ASN A 246 -50.53 -4.20 34.07
C ASN A 246 -51.82 -3.75 34.79
N THR A 247 -52.96 -3.71 34.10
CA THR A 247 -54.26 -3.53 34.76
C THR A 247 -55.02 -4.84 34.74
N SER A 248 -55.57 -5.19 35.90
CA SER A 248 -56.50 -6.29 36.16
C SER A 248 -57.83 -6.16 35.39
N ASN A 249 -57.76 -5.91 34.09
CA ASN A 249 -58.87 -5.83 33.15
C ASN A 249 -58.67 -6.91 32.09
N THR A 250 -59.55 -7.91 32.15
CA THR A 250 -59.72 -9.05 31.25
C THR A 250 -60.20 -8.61 29.84
N GLY A 251 -59.37 -7.86 29.10
CA GLY A 251 -59.74 -7.34 27.79
C GLY A 251 -58.53 -7.00 26.94
N GLY A 252 -57.85 -8.02 26.41
CA GLY A 252 -56.69 -7.84 25.54
C GLY A 252 -55.85 -9.10 25.30
N MET A 253 -56.42 -10.29 25.47
CA MET A 253 -55.73 -11.54 25.14
C MET A 253 -55.80 -11.72 23.62
N ILE A 254 -54.68 -11.54 22.92
CA ILE A 254 -54.58 -11.87 21.50
C ILE A 254 -54.51 -13.39 21.42
N HIS A 255 -55.65 -14.03 21.16
CA HIS A 255 -55.72 -15.44 20.81
C HIS A 255 -55.39 -15.58 19.33
N TYR A 256 -54.16 -16.04 19.05
CA TYR A 256 -53.81 -16.48 17.72
C TYR A 256 -54.49 -17.84 17.46
N VAL A 257 -55.29 -17.90 16.40
CA VAL A 257 -55.85 -19.14 15.86
C VAL A 257 -55.17 -19.33 14.52
N PRO A 258 -54.35 -20.38 14.35
CA PRO A 258 -53.71 -20.66 13.06
C PRO A 258 -54.80 -20.86 12.01
N ASP A 259 -54.72 -20.13 10.90
CA ASP A 259 -55.62 -20.33 9.77
C ASP A 259 -55.09 -21.45 8.86
N GLU A 260 -55.93 -22.08 8.06
CA GLU A 260 -55.51 -23.17 7.16
C GLU A 260 -54.54 -22.70 6.05
N ALA A 261 -54.36 -21.39 5.91
CA ALA A 261 -53.41 -20.74 5.00
C ALA A 261 -52.17 -20.18 5.71
N ASP A 262 -51.99 -20.44 7.01
CA ASP A 262 -50.68 -20.27 7.66
C ASP A 262 -49.78 -21.44 7.23
N ASP A 263 -49.29 -21.34 5.99
CA ASP A 263 -48.24 -22.20 5.48
C ASP A 263 -47.01 -21.97 6.35
N TRP A 264 -46.71 -22.94 7.20
CA TRP A 264 -45.37 -23.06 7.76
C TRP A 264 -44.46 -23.33 6.57
N ASP A 265 -43.77 -22.30 6.07
CA ASP A 265 -42.74 -22.45 5.04
C ASP A 265 -41.66 -23.38 5.62
N GLU A 266 -41.76 -24.67 5.30
CA GLU A 266 -40.80 -25.71 5.67
C GLU A 266 -39.56 -25.67 4.78
N GLU A 267 -39.51 -24.79 3.77
CA GLU A 267 -38.29 -24.52 3.00
C GLU A 267 -37.31 -23.75 3.89
N ASP A 268 -36.38 -24.48 4.49
CA ASP A 268 -35.23 -23.91 5.19
C ASP A 268 -34.38 -23.14 4.17
N PRO A 269 -34.30 -21.80 4.25
CA PRO A 269 -33.58 -20.99 3.27
C PRO A 269 -32.07 -21.25 3.26
N ASP A 270 -31.56 -22.02 4.24
CA ASP A 270 -30.15 -22.39 4.35
C ASP A 270 -29.83 -23.75 3.69
N ASP A 271 -30.82 -24.52 3.19
CA ASP A 271 -30.60 -25.85 2.57
C ASP A 271 -29.80 -25.79 1.25
N ASP A 272 -29.76 -24.63 0.59
CA ASP A 272 -29.01 -24.40 -0.65
C ASP A 272 -27.56 -23.92 -0.42
N LEU A 273 -27.15 -23.72 0.84
CA LEU A 273 -25.84 -23.18 1.18
C LEU A 273 -24.80 -24.30 1.31
N GLU A 274 -24.17 -24.67 0.18
CA GLU A 274 -22.93 -25.47 0.20
C GLU A 274 -21.74 -24.61 0.70
N ILE A 275 -21.49 -24.64 2.02
CA ILE A 275 -20.32 -24.04 2.71
C ILE A 275 -19.16 -25.01 2.85
#